data_AF-A0A4P7PVV6-F1
#
_entry.id   AF-A0A4P7PVV6-F1
#
_cell.length_a   1.000
_cell.length_b   1.000
_cell.length_c   1.000
_cell.angle_alpha   90.00
_cell.angle_beta   90.00
_cell.angle_gamma   90.00
#
_symmetry.space_group_name_H-M   'P 1'
#
loop_
_entity.id
_entity.type
_entity.pdbx_description
1 polymer ?
#
loop_
_entity_poly.entity_id
_entity_poly.type
_entity_poly.pdbx_seq_one_letter_code
_entity_poly.pdbx_strand_id
1 'polypeptide(L)'
;MENSAATIEKLFERIEKYSKTSFELYKYSAIYETAALFSSLAVKLVMTLVVFVIALLFTVALSLWIGDMLQNTAYGFLVMGLFYVLLGIFLFVFRKTWIKKPVSNFVIRSFELPNHNK
;
A
#
# COMPACT_ATOMS: atom_id res chain seq x y z
N MET A 1 -52.95 24.32 18.00
CA MET A 1 -51.97 23.85 16.99
C MET A 1 -50.54 24.36 17.26
N GLU A 2 -50.26 25.01 18.40
CA GLU A 2 -48.93 25.62 18.69
C GLU A 2 -47.85 24.66 19.22
N ASN A 3 -48.21 23.48 19.75
CA ASN A 3 -47.25 22.59 20.43
C ASN A 3 -46.34 21.77 19.48
N SER A 4 -46.83 21.48 18.28
CA SER A 4 -46.09 20.66 17.30
C SER A 4 -44.90 21.42 16.72
N ALA A 5 -45.02 22.73 16.49
CA ALA A 5 -43.95 23.57 15.96
C ALA A 5 -42.79 23.72 16.96
N ALA A 6 -43.08 23.97 18.23
CA ALA A 6 -42.07 24.07 19.29
C ALA A 6 -41.33 22.74 19.54
N THR A 7 -41.97 21.61 19.25
CA THR A 7 -41.35 20.28 19.34
C THR A 7 -40.40 20.02 18.16
N ILE A 8 -40.79 20.42 16.95
CA ILE A 8 -39.97 20.31 15.74
C ILE A 8 -38.71 21.18 15.87
N GLU A 9 -38.83 22.38 16.41
CA GLU A 9 -37.71 23.31 16.62
C GLU A 9 -36.67 22.75 17.60
N LYS A 10 -37.11 22.18 18.74
CA LYS A 10 -36.22 21.50 19.69
C LYS A 10 -35.56 20.24 19.12
N LEU A 11 -36.23 19.53 18.22
CA LEU A 11 -35.65 18.38 17.52
C LEU A 11 -34.58 18.84 16.53
N PHE A 12 -34.83 19.91 15.79
CA PHE A 12 -33.86 20.51 14.86
C PHE A 12 -32.61 21.00 15.58
N GLU A 13 -32.79 21.66 16.72
CA GLU A 13 -31.70 22.16 17.57
C GLU A 13 -30.85 21.01 18.15
N ARG A 14 -31.49 19.89 18.54
CA ARG A 14 -30.76 18.66 18.91
C ARG A 14 -30.02 18.06 17.73
N ILE A 15 -30.65 17.93 16.57
CA ILE A 15 -30.02 17.36 15.37
C ILE A 15 -28.81 18.20 14.95
N GLU A 16 -28.89 19.52 15.01
CA GLU A 16 -27.77 20.41 14.71
C GLU A 16 -26.61 20.20 15.70
N LYS A 17 -26.91 20.11 17.00
CA LYS A 17 -25.90 19.88 18.05
C LYS A 17 -25.25 18.50 17.95
N TYR A 18 -26.03 17.45 17.70
CA TYR A 18 -25.52 16.09 17.46
C TYR A 18 -24.73 15.99 16.16
N SER A 19 -25.15 16.70 15.10
CA SER A 19 -24.46 16.73 13.81
C SER A 19 -23.12 17.47 13.92
N LYS A 20 -23.06 18.59 14.66
CA LYS A 20 -21.80 19.30 14.98
C LYS A 20 -20.81 18.40 15.70
N THR A 21 -21.25 17.68 16.74
CA THR A 21 -20.37 16.78 17.51
C THR A 21 -19.95 15.56 16.69
N SER A 22 -20.84 15.02 15.86
CA SER A 22 -20.52 13.89 14.96
C SER A 22 -19.54 14.30 13.87
N PHE A 23 -19.63 15.54 13.37
CA PHE A 23 -18.71 16.10 12.38
C PHE A 23 -17.31 16.34 12.96
N GLU A 24 -17.22 16.80 14.21
CA GLU A 24 -15.93 16.89 14.93
C GLU A 24 -15.30 15.50 15.12
N LEU A 25 -16.08 14.51 15.56
CA LEU A 25 -15.59 13.13 15.73
C LEU A 25 -15.09 12.51 14.41
N TYR A 26 -15.77 12.79 13.29
CA TYR A 26 -15.34 12.34 11.97
C TYR A 26 -14.07 13.06 11.50
N LYS A 27 -13.96 14.36 11.75
CA LYS A 27 -12.75 15.14 11.44
C LYS A 27 -11.54 14.62 12.21
N TYR A 28 -11.67 14.37 13.51
CA TYR A 28 -10.57 13.84 14.32
C TYR A 28 -10.23 12.38 13.98
N SER A 29 -11.23 11.51 13.75
CA SER A 29 -10.98 10.13 13.31
C SER A 29 -10.32 10.09 11.93
N ALA A 30 -10.79 10.89 10.97
CA ALA A 30 -10.21 10.95 9.63
C ALA A 30 -8.75 11.43 9.67
N ILE A 31 -8.43 12.43 10.50
CA ILE A 31 -7.04 12.90 10.67
C ILE A 31 -6.18 11.81 11.32
N TYR A 32 -6.68 11.12 12.34
CA TYR A 32 -5.93 10.07 13.04
C TYR A 32 -5.70 8.84 12.14
N GLU A 33 -6.72 8.43 11.40
CA GLU A 33 -6.69 7.27 10.51
C GLU A 33 -5.83 7.56 9.27
N THR A 34 -5.95 8.74 8.67
CA THR A 34 -5.03 9.17 7.60
C THR A 34 -3.60 9.27 8.12
N ALA A 35 -3.35 9.89 9.28
CA ALA A 35 -2.01 9.96 9.87
C ALA A 35 -1.42 8.56 10.16
N ALA A 36 -2.23 7.61 10.63
CA ALA A 36 -1.81 6.23 10.84
C ALA A 36 -1.49 5.50 9.52
N LEU A 37 -2.31 5.70 8.49
CA LEU A 37 -2.04 5.20 7.14
C LEU A 37 -0.75 5.79 6.57
N PHE A 38 -0.59 7.12 6.62
CA PHE A 38 0.62 7.81 6.17
C PHE A 38 1.87 7.35 6.95
N SER A 39 1.76 7.17 8.26
CA SER A 39 2.86 6.69 9.10
C SER A 39 3.26 5.26 8.73
N SER A 40 2.29 4.35 8.57
CA SER A 40 2.56 2.97 8.16
C SER A 40 3.09 2.85 6.73
N LEU A 41 2.59 3.69 5.81
CA LEU A 41 3.09 3.82 4.44
C LEU A 41 4.51 4.37 4.41
N ALA A 42 4.80 5.41 5.19
CA ALA A 42 6.14 6.02 5.26
C ALA A 42 7.17 5.02 5.78
N VAL A 43 6.87 4.32 6.87
CA VAL A 43 7.76 3.27 7.42
C VAL A 43 7.95 2.13 6.40
N LYS A 44 6.88 1.66 5.77
CA LYS A 44 6.96 0.61 4.74
C LYS A 44 7.75 1.07 3.51
N LEU A 45 7.60 2.32 3.08
CA LEU A 45 8.35 2.90 1.96
C LEU A 45 9.83 2.98 2.28
N VAL A 46 10.18 3.49 3.46
CA VAL A 46 11.58 3.59 3.94
C VAL A 46 12.20 2.20 4.04
N MET A 47 11.52 1.24 4.67
CA MET A 47 11.97 -0.16 4.73
C MET A 47 12.20 -0.76 3.33
N THR A 48 11.26 -0.54 2.41
CA THR A 48 11.37 -1.01 1.02
C THR A 48 12.58 -0.39 0.33
N LEU A 49 12.80 0.91 0.54
CA LEU A 49 13.91 1.65 -0.06
C LEU A 49 15.26 1.17 0.51
N VAL A 50 15.35 0.92 1.81
CA VAL A 50 16.56 0.34 2.45
C VAL A 50 16.88 -1.03 1.85
N VAL A 51 15.89 -1.92 1.77
CA VAL A 51 16.07 -3.25 1.16
C VAL A 51 16.49 -3.13 -0.30
N PHE A 52 15.88 -2.21 -1.04
CA PHE A 52 16.22 -1.96 -2.44
C PHE A 52 17.67 -1.49 -2.61
N VAL A 53 18.14 -0.56 -1.77
CA VAL A 53 19.53 -0.09 -1.79
C VAL A 53 20.50 -1.23 -1.47
N ILE A 54 20.21 -2.04 -0.45
CA ILE A 54 21.03 -3.21 -0.11
C ILE A 54 21.11 -4.19 -1.30
N ALA A 55 19.97 -4.47 -1.95
CA ALA A 55 19.92 -5.35 -3.11
C ALA A 55 20.73 -4.80 -4.32
N LEU A 56 20.68 -3.48 -4.55
CA LEU A 56 21.52 -2.84 -5.56
C LEU A 56 23.01 -3.01 -5.26
N LEU A 57 23.43 -2.73 -4.02
CA LEU A 57 24.82 -2.92 -3.59
C LEU A 57 25.27 -4.38 -3.77
N PHE A 58 24.41 -5.33 -3.42
CA PHE A 58 24.69 -6.76 -3.59
C PHE A 58 24.91 -7.12 -5.05
N THR A 59 24.12 -6.53 -5.95
CA THR A 59 24.25 -6.82 -7.39
C THR A 59 25.51 -6.20 -7.97
N VAL A 60 25.88 -4.99 -7.53
CA VAL A 60 27.17 -4.38 -7.92
C VAL A 60 28.33 -5.21 -7.39
N ALA A 61 28.27 -5.72 -6.16
CA ALA A 61 29.30 -6.59 -5.59
C ALA A 61 29.44 -7.90 -6.39
N LEU A 62 28.33 -8.55 -6.75
CA LEU A 62 28.34 -9.74 -7.60
C LEU A 62 28.91 -9.45 -8.99
N SER A 63 28.55 -8.31 -9.58
CA SER A 63 29.08 -7.85 -10.87
C SER A 63 30.61 -7.70 -10.83
N LEU A 64 31.14 -7.06 -9.78
CA LEU A 64 32.57 -6.88 -9.60
C LEU A 64 33.29 -8.20 -9.35
N TRP A 65 32.72 -9.09 -8.54
CA TRP A 65 33.29 -10.40 -8.27
C TRP A 65 33.39 -11.27 -9.52
N ILE A 66 32.33 -11.30 -10.34
CA ILE A 66 32.32 -12.00 -11.63
C ILE A 66 33.26 -11.32 -12.62
N GLY A 67 33.31 -9.99 -12.62
CA GLY A 67 34.22 -9.21 -13.46
C GLY A 67 35.70 -9.47 -13.15
N ASP A 68 36.04 -9.67 -11.87
CA ASP A 68 37.40 -9.98 -11.42
C ASP A 68 37.84 -11.37 -11.90
N MET A 69 36.95 -12.37 -11.83
CA MET A 69 37.21 -13.71 -12.38
C MET A 69 37.42 -13.71 -13.90
N LEU A 70 36.76 -12.80 -14.63
CA LEU A 70 36.91 -12.66 -16.07
C LEU A 70 38.07 -11.70 -16.46
N GLN A 71 38.84 -11.19 -15.48
CA GLN A 71 39.87 -10.14 -15.65
C GLN A 71 39.38 -8.87 -16.34
N ASN A 72 38.06 -8.67 -16.43
CA ASN A 72 37.46 -7.55 -17.11
C ASN A 72 36.08 -7.24 -16.52
N THR A 73 36.00 -6.11 -15.81
CA THR A 73 34.79 -5.64 -15.14
C THR A 73 33.63 -5.37 -16.08
N ALA A 74 33.90 -5.02 -17.35
CA ALA A 74 32.84 -4.77 -18.35
C ALA A 74 32.00 -6.02 -18.62
N TYR A 75 32.62 -7.21 -18.63
CA TYR A 75 31.88 -8.46 -18.81
C TYR A 75 31.02 -8.82 -17.59
N GLY A 76 31.49 -8.51 -16.37
CA GLY A 76 30.70 -8.70 -15.15
C GLY A 76 29.38 -7.91 -15.19
N PHE A 77 29.44 -6.63 -15.58
CA PHE A 77 28.24 -5.80 -15.75
C PHE A 77 27.35 -6.28 -16.89
N LEU A 78 27.93 -6.76 -17.99
CA LEU A 78 27.17 -7.27 -19.14
C LEU A 78 26.37 -8.53 -18.78
N VAL A 79 26.98 -9.46 -18.01
CA VAL A 79 26.30 -10.67 -17.52
C VAL A 79 25.18 -10.32 -16.54
N MET A 80 25.41 -9.41 -15.60
CA MET A 80 24.36 -8.94 -14.69
C MET A 80 23.23 -8.21 -15.43
N GLY A 81 23.55 -7.40 -16.44
CA GLY A 81 22.58 -6.74 -17.30
C GLY A 81 21.68 -7.72 -18.05
N LEU A 82 22.27 -8.76 -18.65
CA LEU A 82 21.52 -9.87 -19.27
C LEU A 82 20.63 -10.60 -18.27
N PHE A 83 21.13 -10.86 -17.06
CA PHE A 83 20.35 -11.46 -15.99
C PHE A 83 19.12 -10.61 -15.60
N TYR A 84 19.27 -9.29 -15.52
CA TYR A 84 18.15 -8.39 -15.26
C TYR A 84 17.12 -8.35 -16.39
N VAL A 85 17.56 -8.40 -17.66
CA VAL A 85 16.65 -8.50 -18.81
C VAL A 85 15.86 -9.81 -18.77
N LEU A 86 16.53 -10.92 -18.46
CA LEU A 86 15.89 -12.23 -18.26
C LEU A 86 14.87 -12.20 -17.11
N LEU A 87 15.22 -11.62 -15.97
CA LEU A 87 14.29 -11.40 -14.85
C LEU A 87 13.09 -10.54 -15.26
N GLY A 88 13.30 -9.48 -16.04
CA GLY A 88 12.25 -8.62 -16.55
C GLY A 88 11.28 -9.37 -17.46
N ILE A 89 11.79 -10.20 -18.37
CA ILE A 89 10.98 -11.07 -19.23
C ILE A 89 10.22 -12.10 -18.39
N PHE A 90 10.88 -12.71 -17.40
CA PHE A 90 10.26 -13.67 -16.50
C PHE A 90 9.11 -13.02 -15.72
N LEU A 91 9.31 -11.85 -15.13
CA LEU A 91 8.26 -11.08 -14.45
C LEU A 91 7.13 -10.69 -15.41
N PHE A 92 7.43 -10.33 -16.65
CA PHE A 92 6.41 -10.00 -17.65
C PHE A 92 5.53 -11.19 -18.01
N VAL A 93 6.12 -12.39 -18.15
CA VAL A 93 5.39 -13.64 -18.41
C VAL A 93 4.58 -14.07 -17.18
N PHE A 94 5.20 -14.02 -15.99
CA PHE A 94 4.56 -14.43 -14.72
C PHE A 94 3.58 -13.39 -14.16
N ARG A 95 3.53 -12.17 -14.72
CA ARG A 95 2.58 -11.09 -14.39
C ARG A 95 1.16 -11.59 -14.25
N LYS A 96 0.69 -12.44 -15.17
CA LYS A 96 -0.69 -12.96 -15.15
C LYS A 96 -0.95 -13.88 -13.95
N THR A 97 0.05 -14.61 -13.47
CA THR A 97 -0.12 -15.61 -12.40
C THR A 97 0.16 -15.01 -11.02
N TRP A 98 1.17 -14.14 -10.88
CA TRP A 98 1.58 -13.58 -9.59
C TRP A 98 0.86 -12.29 -9.19
N ILE A 99 0.41 -11.48 -10.14
CA ILE A 99 -0.30 -10.22 -9.82
C ILE A 99 -1.81 -10.41 -9.91
N LYS A 100 -2.28 -11.05 -10.98
CA LYS A 100 -3.73 -11.15 -11.24
C LYS A 100 -4.46 -12.04 -10.22
N LYS A 101 -3.86 -13.15 -9.78
CA LYS A 101 -4.49 -14.09 -8.84
C LYS A 101 -4.61 -13.54 -7.42
N PRO A 102 -3.54 -13.08 -6.73
CA PRO A 102 -3.69 -12.60 -5.36
C PRO A 102 -4.45 -11.28 -5.27
N VAL A 103 -4.31 -10.37 -6.23
CA VAL A 103 -5.08 -9.10 -6.24
C VAL A 103 -6.57 -9.39 -6.42
N SER A 104 -6.94 -10.29 -7.34
CA SER A 104 -8.35 -10.67 -7.49
C SER A 104 -8.89 -11.37 -6.25
N ASN A 105 -8.12 -12.26 -5.62
CA ASN A 105 -8.55 -12.96 -4.41
C ASN A 105 -8.67 -12.01 -3.20
N PHE A 106 -7.81 -10.99 -3.12
CA PHE A 106 -7.88 -9.97 -2.07
C PHE A 106 -9.11 -9.06 -2.23
N VAL A 107 -9.41 -8.64 -3.47
CA VAL A 107 -10.61 -7.85 -3.78
C VAL A 107 -11.89 -8.65 -3.50
N ILE A 108 -11.96 -9.92 -3.94
CA ILE A 108 -13.13 -10.78 -3.67
C ILE A 108 -13.33 -10.97 -2.16
N ARG A 109 -12.26 -11.25 -1.41
CA ARG A 109 -12.35 -11.44 0.04
C ARG A 109 -12.70 -10.16 0.81
N SER A 110 -12.39 -8.97 0.25
CA SER A 110 -12.81 -7.69 0.84
C SER A 110 -14.28 -7.35 0.60
N PHE A 111 -14.90 -7.93 -0.43
CA PHE A 111 -16.32 -7.74 -0.77
C PHE A 111 -17.23 -8.89 -0.31
N GLU A 112 -16.69 -10.08 -0.05
CA GLU A 112 -17.35 -11.07 0.79
C GLU A 112 -17.40 -10.52 2.21
N LEU A 113 -18.51 -9.85 2.50
CA LEU A 113 -18.96 -9.57 3.85
C LEU A 113 -18.67 -10.78 4.74
N PRO A 114 -18.17 -10.58 5.98
CA PRO A 114 -18.12 -11.65 6.96
C PRO A 114 -19.52 -12.25 7.06
N ASN A 115 -19.68 -13.45 6.48
CA ASN A 115 -20.87 -14.24 6.66
C ASN A 115 -20.86 -14.65 8.13
N HIS A 116 -21.61 -13.89 8.91
CA HIS A 116 -21.97 -14.19 10.27
C HIS A 116 -22.91 -15.40 10.24
N ASN A 117 -22.36 -16.60 10.05
CA ASN A 117 -23.10 -17.83 10.27
C ASN A 117 -22.18 -19.03 10.56
N LYS A 118 -21.65 -19.07 11.78
CA LYS A 118 -21.99 -20.03 12.85
C LYS A 118 -20.91 -20.01 13.92
#